data_AF-A0A7C1IHA0-F1
#
_entry.id   AF-A0A7C1IHA0-F1
#
_cell.length_a   1.000
_cell.length_b   1.000
_cell.length_c   1.000
_cell.angle_alpha   90.00
_cell.angle_beta   90.00
_cell.angle_gamma   90.00
#
_symmetry.space_group_name_H-M   'P 1'
#
loop_
_entity.id
_entity.type
_entity.pdbx_description
1 polymer ?
#
loop_
_entity_poly.entity_id
_entity_poly.type
_entity_poly.pdbx_seq_one_letter_code
_entity_poly.pdbx_strand_id
1 'polypeptide(L)'
;MENLEEISRKIEAQLNEKDRLRETTLKTCRDIIRLSRKSIRSVHNGEAEQAAEMAAEAVQLTTELKEQIGDHPDLLTAGYMENASQELAEAHMLLAIEQDQPFPAP
;
A
#
# COMPACT_ATOMS: atom_id res chain seq x y z
N MET A 1 5.99 -21.72 37.69
CA MET A 1 4.96 -21.03 36.88
C MET A 1 5.47 -19.72 36.29
N GLU A 2 6.50 -19.07 36.85
CA GLU A 2 7.12 -17.84 36.29
C GLU A 2 7.55 -17.93 34.82
N ASN A 3 8.10 -19.08 34.38
CA ASN A 3 8.50 -19.27 32.99
C ASN A 3 7.30 -19.17 32.02
N LEU A 4 6.11 -19.64 32.44
CA LEU A 4 4.91 -19.53 31.61
C LEU A 4 4.41 -18.08 31.52
N GLU A 5 4.50 -17.32 32.61
CA GLU A 5 4.14 -15.89 32.61
C GLU A 5 5.09 -15.04 31.76
N GLU A 6 6.38 -15.35 31.75
CA GLU A 6 7.34 -14.70 30.86
C GLU A 6 7.08 -15.02 29.39
N ILE A 7 6.84 -16.30 29.06
CA ILE A 7 6.50 -16.73 27.70
C ILE A 7 5.22 -16.03 27.24
N SER A 8 4.15 -16.04 28.05
CA SER A 8 2.89 -15.37 27.72
C SER A 8 3.07 -13.88 27.46
N ARG A 9 3.83 -13.16 28.31
CA ARG A 9 4.11 -11.73 28.11
C ARG A 9 4.86 -11.44 26.80
N LYS A 10 5.82 -12.29 26.43
CA LYS A 10 6.55 -12.15 25.16
C LYS A 10 5.62 -12.36 23.95
N ILE A 11 4.77 -13.39 24.00
CA ILE A 11 3.79 -13.67 22.94
C ILE A 11 2.80 -12.51 22.81
N GLU A 12 2.26 -12.03 23.93
CA GLU A 12 1.31 -10.90 23.93
C GLU A 12 1.93 -9.63 23.34
N ALA A 13 3.17 -9.30 23.71
CA ALA A 13 3.88 -8.16 23.13
C ALA A 13 4.05 -8.29 21.61
N GLN A 14 4.42 -9.48 21.11
CA GLN A 14 4.57 -9.74 19.68
C GLN A 14 3.23 -9.64 18.92
N LEU A 15 2.16 -10.19 19.48
CA LEU A 15 0.82 -10.13 18.86
C LEU A 15 0.29 -8.70 18.83
N ASN A 16 0.45 -7.94 19.91
CA ASN A 16 0.03 -6.55 19.97
C ASN A 16 0.77 -5.67 18.96
N GLU A 17 2.07 -5.88 18.77
CA GLU A 17 2.84 -5.15 17.76
C GLU A 17 2.36 -5.47 16.34
N LYS A 18 2.20 -6.75 16.04
CA LYS A 18 1.68 -7.20 14.75
C LYS A 18 0.27 -6.67 14.47
N ASP A 19 -0.60 -6.62 15.47
CA ASP A 19 -1.95 -6.07 15.31
C ASP A 19 -1.93 -4.58 14.98
N ARG A 20 -1.08 -3.79 15.65
CA ARG A 20 -0.90 -2.36 15.34
C ARG A 20 -0.38 -2.13 13.93
N LEU A 21 0.61 -2.92 13.51
CA LEU A 21 1.15 -2.85 12.15
C LEU A 21 0.08 -3.22 11.12
N ARG A 22 -0.71 -4.27 11.37
CA ARG A 22 -1.82 -4.68 10.50
C ARG A 22 -2.86 -3.57 10.35
N GLU A 23 -3.28 -2.93 11.44
CA GLU A 23 -4.26 -1.83 11.39
C GLU A 23 -3.73 -0.63 10.59
N THR A 24 -2.47 -0.26 10.82
CA THR A 24 -1.80 0.81 10.08
C THR A 24 -1.72 0.46 8.59
N THR A 25 -1.32 -0.76 8.27
CA THR A 25 -1.23 -1.26 6.90
C THR A 25 -2.58 -1.23 6.19
N LEU A 26 -3.63 -1.73 6.83
CA LEU A 26 -5.00 -1.70 6.29
C LEU A 26 -5.47 -0.28 5.99
N LYS A 27 -5.14 0.68 6.85
CA LYS A 27 -5.48 2.10 6.65
C LYS A 27 -4.71 2.67 5.46
N THR A 28 -3.39 2.51 5.42
CA THR A 28 -2.56 3.03 4.35
C THR A 28 -2.91 2.40 2.99
N CYS A 29 -3.20 1.10 2.93
CA CYS A 29 -3.69 0.45 1.70
C CYS A 29 -5.00 1.07 1.19
N ARG A 30 -5.93 1.45 2.08
CA ARG A 30 -7.17 2.15 1.66
C ARG A 30 -6.88 3.53 1.10
N ASP A 31 -5.89 4.24 1.63
CA ASP A 31 -5.47 5.53 1.11
C ASP A 31 -4.79 5.40 -0.27
N ILE A 32 -3.93 4.39 -0.46
CA ILE A 32 -3.32 4.05 -1.75
C ILE A 32 -4.41 3.75 -2.80
N ILE A 33 -5.38 2.88 -2.47
CA ILE A 33 -6.51 2.56 -3.36
C ILE A 33 -7.30 3.83 -3.69
N ARG A 34 -7.58 4.67 -2.69
CA ARG A 34 -8.35 5.92 -2.89
C ARG A 34 -7.61 6.88 -3.82
N LEU A 35 -6.31 7.07 -3.66
CA LEU A 35 -5.50 7.92 -4.52
C LEU A 35 -5.41 7.36 -5.94
N SER A 36 -5.14 6.05 -6.07
CA SER A 36 -5.08 5.36 -7.37
C SER A 36 -6.39 5.52 -8.14
N ARG A 37 -7.54 5.30 -7.50
CA ARG A 37 -8.86 5.51 -8.12
C ARG A 37 -9.15 6.97 -8.46
N LYS A 38 -8.62 7.93 -7.69
CA LYS A 38 -8.76 9.36 -8.05
C LYS A 38 -7.91 9.68 -9.28
N SER A 39 -6.67 9.18 -9.32
CA SER A 39 -5.77 9.29 -10.48
C SER A 39 -6.44 8.74 -11.74
N ILE A 40 -6.94 7.50 -11.69
CA ILE A 40 -7.67 6.86 -12.80
C ILE A 40 -8.84 7.74 -13.30
N ARG A 41 -9.66 8.27 -12.39
CA ARG A 41 -10.76 9.17 -12.76
C ARG A 41 -10.27 10.47 -13.41
N SER A 42 -9.20 11.07 -12.88
CA SER A 42 -8.62 12.27 -13.47
C SER A 42 -8.04 12.01 -14.86
N VAL A 43 -7.45 10.83 -15.12
CA VAL A 43 -7.06 10.44 -16.48
C VAL A 43 -8.27 10.44 -17.41
N HIS A 44 -9.37 9.78 -17.02
CA HIS A 44 -10.59 9.77 -17.84
C HIS A 44 -11.20 11.16 -18.09
N ASN A 45 -10.93 12.13 -17.21
CA ASN A 45 -11.39 13.52 -17.37
C ASN A 45 -10.42 14.39 -18.20
N GLY A 46 -9.30 13.85 -18.68
CA GLY A 46 -8.26 14.61 -19.39
C GLY A 46 -7.36 15.43 -18.45
N GLU A 47 -7.39 15.17 -17.15
CA GLU A 47 -6.63 15.88 -16.10
C GLU A 47 -5.30 15.14 -15.81
N ALA A 48 -4.49 14.91 -16.84
CA ALA A 48 -3.33 14.01 -16.77
C ALA A 48 -2.25 14.45 -15.75
N GLU A 49 -2.01 15.75 -15.61
CA GLU A 49 -1.03 16.29 -14.65
C GLU A 49 -1.47 15.99 -13.20
N GLN A 50 -2.73 16.28 -12.88
CA GLN A 50 -3.30 15.98 -11.56
C GLN A 50 -3.34 14.47 -11.29
N ALA A 51 -3.64 13.65 -12.30
CA ALA A 51 -3.59 12.20 -12.16
C ALA A 51 -2.17 11.70 -11.85
N ALA A 52 -1.14 12.29 -12.46
CA ALA A 52 0.26 11.96 -12.20
C ALA A 52 0.68 12.32 -10.77
N GLU A 53 0.25 13.47 -10.24
CA GLU A 53 0.50 13.86 -8.85
C GLU A 53 -0.08 12.85 -7.86
N MET A 54 -1.34 12.44 -8.05
CA MET A 54 -2.00 11.46 -7.18
C MET A 54 -1.36 10.07 -7.26
N ALA A 55 -0.90 9.66 -8.45
CA ALA A 55 -0.17 8.41 -8.63
C ALA A 55 1.18 8.45 -7.90
N ALA A 56 1.91 9.57 -8.01
CA ALA A 56 3.17 9.75 -7.29
C ALA A 56 2.99 9.73 -5.76
N GLU A 57 1.93 10.37 -5.23
CA GLU A 57 1.59 10.29 -3.80
C GLU A 57 1.30 8.84 -3.37
N ALA A 58 0.57 8.07 -4.19
CA ALA A 58 0.29 6.67 -3.91
C ALA A 58 1.55 5.79 -3.95
N VAL A 59 2.53 6.07 -4.83
CA VAL A 59 3.85 5.42 -4.83
C VAL A 59 4.62 5.72 -3.55
N GLN A 60 4.62 6.98 -3.12
CA GLN A 60 5.30 7.37 -1.88
C GLN A 60 4.73 6.60 -0.68
N LEU A 61 3.40 6.61 -0.51
CA LEU A 61 2.74 5.86 0.57
C LEU A 61 3.03 4.35 0.49
N THR A 62 3.09 3.79 -0.71
CA THR A 62 3.40 2.36 -0.89
C THR A 62 4.84 2.05 -0.50
N THR A 63 5.78 2.94 -0.81
CA THR A 63 7.20 2.79 -0.47
C THR A 63 7.40 2.87 1.04
N GLU A 64 6.87 3.92 1.67
CA GLU A 64 6.93 4.10 3.12
C GLU A 64 6.28 2.93 3.87
N LEU A 65 5.14 2.43 3.37
CA LEU A 65 4.47 1.28 3.95
C LEU A 65 5.33 0.02 3.86
N LYS A 66 5.90 -0.28 2.68
CA LYS A 66 6.77 -1.46 2.47
C LYS A 66 8.00 -1.42 3.37
N GLU A 67 8.59 -0.25 3.60
CA GLU A 67 9.69 -0.08 4.55
C GLU A 67 9.23 -0.35 5.99
N GLN A 68 8.06 0.16 6.39
CA GLN A 68 7.51 -0.03 7.73
C GLN A 68 7.21 -1.50 8.05
N ILE A 69 6.75 -2.28 7.08
CA ILE A 69 6.36 -3.69 7.28
C ILE A 69 7.35 -4.69 6.68
N GLY A 70 8.58 -4.27 6.37
CA GLY A 70 9.59 -5.11 5.71
C GLY A 70 9.91 -6.42 6.43
N ASP A 71 9.85 -6.39 7.77
CA ASP A 71 10.08 -7.57 8.63
C ASP A 71 8.82 -8.45 8.83
N HIS A 72 7.72 -8.11 8.17
CA HIS A 72 6.43 -8.79 8.27
C HIS A 72 5.93 -9.29 6.89
N PRO A 73 6.51 -10.41 6.38
CA PRO A 73 6.14 -10.96 5.07
C PRO A 73 4.65 -11.28 4.93
N ASP A 74 3.99 -11.66 6.03
CA ASP A 74 2.55 -11.96 6.06
C ASP A 74 1.68 -10.73 5.82
N LEU A 75 2.17 -9.53 6.17
CA LEU A 75 1.50 -8.27 5.86
C LEU A 75 1.78 -7.84 4.42
N LEU A 76 3.01 -8.03 3.92
CA LEU A 76 3.42 -7.70 2.55
C LEU A 76 2.61 -8.46 1.48
N THR A 77 2.27 -9.73 1.75
CA THR A 77 1.52 -10.58 0.81
C THR A 77 0.04 -10.70 1.15
N ALA A 78 -0.49 -9.84 2.03
CA ALA A 78 -1.89 -9.87 2.38
C ALA A 78 -2.77 -9.31 1.25
N GLY A 79 -4.02 -9.78 1.15
CA GLY A 79 -4.93 -9.36 0.06
C GLY A 79 -5.20 -7.86 -0.02
N TYR A 80 -5.09 -7.11 1.09
CA TYR A 80 -5.19 -5.65 1.04
C TYR A 80 -3.97 -4.97 0.40
N MET A 81 -2.77 -5.56 0.53
CA MET A 81 -1.55 -5.11 -0.15
C MET A 81 -1.61 -5.44 -1.64
N GLU A 82 -2.09 -6.63 -1.98
CA GLU A 82 -2.33 -7.04 -3.37
C GLU A 82 -3.30 -6.06 -4.06
N ASN A 83 -4.47 -5.81 -3.46
CA ASN A 83 -5.46 -4.89 -4.00
C ASN A 83 -4.91 -3.46 -4.17
N ALA A 84 -4.16 -2.96 -3.17
CA ALA A 84 -3.54 -1.63 -3.25
C ALA A 84 -2.50 -1.56 -4.37
N SER A 85 -1.69 -2.61 -4.53
CA SER A 85 -0.66 -2.69 -5.57
C SER A 85 -1.27 -2.78 -6.97
N GLN A 86 -2.36 -3.55 -7.12
CA GLN A 86 -3.09 -3.67 -8.39
C GLN A 86 -3.66 -2.33 -8.84
N GLU A 87 -4.36 -1.61 -7.95
CA GLU A 87 -4.95 -0.30 -8.26
C GLU A 87 -3.87 0.73 -8.59
N LEU A 88 -2.74 0.72 -7.86
CA LEU A 88 -1.61 1.60 -8.16
C LEU A 88 -0.99 1.30 -9.53
N ALA A 89 -0.77 0.02 -9.85
CA ALA A 89 -0.26 -0.39 -11.14
C ALA A 89 -1.21 0.02 -12.27
N GLU A 90 -2.52 -0.15 -12.10
CA GLU A 90 -3.53 0.29 -13.06
C GLU A 90 -3.48 1.81 -13.30
N ALA A 91 -3.37 2.61 -12.24
CA ALA A 91 -3.26 4.07 -12.36
C ALA A 91 -2.05 4.49 -13.21
N HIS A 92 -0.88 3.87 -12.98
CA HIS A 92 0.32 4.17 -13.78
C HIS A 92 0.24 3.65 -15.22
N MET A 93 -0.31 2.46 -15.43
CA MET A 93 -0.48 1.92 -16.78
C MET A 93 -1.45 2.77 -17.60
N LEU A 94 -2.54 3.25 -16.98
CA LEU A 94 -3.52 4.10 -17.64
C LEU A 94 -2.92 5.47 -18.00
N LEU A 95 -2.12 6.07 -17.11
CA LEU A 95 -1.35 7.28 -17.40
C LEU A 95 -0.39 7.09 -18.59
N ALA A 96 0.33 5.97 -18.62
CA ALA A 96 1.24 5.67 -19.72
C ALA A 96 0.50 5.54 -21.06
N ILE A 97 -0.67 4.89 -21.07
CA ILE A 97 -1.52 4.78 -22.26
C ILE A 97 -1.98 6.17 -22.73
N GLU A 98 -2.50 7.00 -21.82
CA GLU A 98 -3.01 8.33 -22.15
C GLU A 98 -1.92 9.24 -22.73
N GLN A 99 -0.68 9.09 -22.26
CA GLN A 99 0.46 9.92 -22.65
C GLN A 99 1.29 9.32 -23.80
N ASP A 100 0.87 8.18 -24.36
CA ASP A 100 1.62 7.39 -25.35
C ASP A 100 3.07 7.12 -24.91
N GLN A 101 3.25 6.80 -23.62
CA GLN A 101 4.52 6.49 -22.99
C GLN A 101 4.72 4.97 -22.82
N PRO A 102 5.97 4.50 -22.72
CA PRO A 102 6.26 3.12 -22.34
C PRO A 102 5.63 2.76 -20.98
N PHE A 103 5.21 1.51 -20.83
CA PHE A 103 4.71 1.02 -19.55
C PHE A 103 5.79 1.05 -18.45
N PRO A 104 5.39 1.34 -17.19
CA PRO A 104 6.32 1.32 -16.06
C PRO A 104 6.86 -0.09 -15.79
N ALA A 105 8.07 -0.17 -15.25
CA ALA A 105 8.62 -1.41 -14.71
C ALA A 105 8.01 -1.72 -13.32
N PRO A 106 7.98 -3.01 -12.91
CA PRO A 106 7.57 -3.42 -11.58
C PRO A 106 8.43 -2.84 -10.44
#